data_AF-A0A1H0IA85-F1
#
_entry.id   AF-A0A1H0IA85-F1
#
_cell.length_a   1.000
_cell.length_b   1.000
_cell.length_c   1.000
_cell.angle_alpha   90.00
_cell.angle_beta   90.00
_cell.angle_gamma   90.00
#
_symmetry.space_group_name_H-M   'P 1'
#
loop_
_entity.id
_entity.type
_entity.pdbx_description
1 polymer ?
#
loop_
_entity_poly.entity_id
_entity_poly.type
_entity_poly.pdbx_seq_one_letter_code
_entity_poly.pdbx_strand_id
1 'polypeptide(L)'
;MTSYEDTTQLNALLAQCTESPSIRGEVVFWAEGDENRLDHASFFLQNDGQTQLKASGLRDSLMAWLDNLMIQRTEQGQPLARDGLLRLGDGASRIEWLPKGAGSDAADVRRDDTDLLPWLQATLSRLEQQAIAEKKQKALAKHGDEAHWKRMIWRSPEKNHLIKVALAEEGQRLGFQVLPNPVTKRGEWLYDAVWRRVDANRNVIGIPLAVEIEVSDSRLGGIRYDFNKLLQAQADHKLMVFQVKTPTDVEEVFSRLMTSIDAFPHSHPCRYLLAGWCTTQHAFHFNTYDAG
;
A
#
# COMPACT_ATOMS: atom_id res chain seq x y z
N MET A 1 23.27 -19.93 -9.76
CA MET A 1 23.37 -19.53 -11.18
C MET A 1 22.04 -19.89 -11.83
N THR A 2 21.33 -18.93 -12.41
CA THR A 2 20.09 -19.18 -13.17
C THR A 2 20.41 -20.11 -14.34
N SER A 3 19.56 -21.09 -14.62
CA SER A 3 19.78 -21.93 -15.80
C SER A 3 19.53 -21.10 -17.07
N TYR A 4 20.29 -21.38 -18.13
CA TYR A 4 20.08 -20.74 -19.44
C TYR A 4 18.66 -20.99 -19.98
N GLU A 5 18.08 -22.13 -19.61
CA GLU A 5 16.75 -22.58 -19.98
C GLU A 5 15.65 -21.78 -19.27
N ASP A 6 15.79 -21.51 -17.96
CA ASP A 6 14.88 -20.68 -17.16
C ASP A 6 14.78 -19.27 -17.76
N THR A 7 15.93 -18.72 -18.16
CA THR A 7 16.03 -17.38 -18.76
C THR A 7 15.37 -17.34 -20.15
N THR A 8 15.51 -18.41 -20.93
CA THR A 8 14.90 -18.52 -22.25
C THR A 8 13.37 -18.62 -22.15
N GLN A 9 12.85 -19.44 -21.23
CA GLN A 9 11.41 -19.57 -21.00
C GLN A 9 10.80 -18.28 -20.47
N LEU A 10 11.47 -17.60 -19.54
CA LEU A 10 11.05 -16.29 -19.03
C LEU A 10 10.97 -15.25 -20.15
N ASN A 11 11.99 -15.16 -20.99
CA ASN A 11 12.00 -14.20 -22.10
C ASN A 11 10.91 -14.54 -23.13
N ALA A 12 10.64 -15.84 -23.39
CA ALA A 12 9.55 -16.27 -24.25
C ALA A 12 8.17 -15.92 -23.66
N LEU A 13 8.00 -16.01 -22.34
CA LEU A 13 6.78 -15.58 -21.64
C LEU A 13 6.59 -14.06 -21.75
N LEU A 14 7.65 -13.29 -21.49
CA LEU A 14 7.61 -11.83 -21.58
C LEU A 14 7.34 -11.33 -23.01
N ALA A 15 7.86 -12.03 -24.03
CA ALA A 15 7.66 -11.70 -25.44
C ALA A 15 6.22 -11.95 -25.94
N GLN A 16 5.45 -12.82 -25.28
CA GLN A 16 4.04 -13.08 -25.63
C GLN A 16 3.12 -11.93 -25.22
N CYS A 17 3.58 -11.04 -24.34
CA CYS A 17 2.87 -9.82 -23.97
C CYS A 17 3.23 -8.70 -24.96
N THR A 18 2.51 -8.65 -26.08
CA THR A 18 2.78 -7.86 -27.29
C THR A 18 2.59 -6.34 -27.20
N GLU A 19 2.33 -5.80 -26.02
CA GLU A 19 2.53 -4.36 -25.75
C GLU A 19 3.53 -4.25 -24.61
N SER A 20 4.80 -4.60 -24.86
CA SER A 20 5.88 -4.63 -23.86
C SER A 20 5.89 -3.33 -23.07
N PRO A 21 5.31 -3.30 -21.86
CA PRO A 21 5.50 -2.16 -21.00
C PRO A 21 6.94 -2.31 -20.53
N SER A 22 7.67 -1.22 -20.35
CA SER A 22 8.98 -1.27 -19.69
C SER A 22 8.77 -1.62 -18.21
N ILE A 23 8.26 -2.81 -17.91
CA ILE A 23 8.03 -3.30 -16.55
C ILE A 23 9.42 -3.55 -16.00
N ARG A 24 9.86 -2.62 -15.16
CA ARG A 24 11.13 -2.67 -14.47
C ARG A 24 10.87 -2.90 -12.99
N GLY A 25 11.72 -3.69 -12.34
CA GLY A 25 11.66 -3.89 -10.90
C GLY A 25 11.91 -5.33 -10.53
N GLU A 26 11.37 -5.72 -9.39
CA GLU A 26 11.68 -7.01 -8.77
C GLU A 26 10.42 -7.74 -8.32
N VAL A 27 10.45 -9.06 -8.40
CA VAL A 27 9.44 -9.95 -7.82
C VAL A 27 10.16 -10.87 -6.86
N VAL A 28 9.87 -10.72 -5.56
CA VAL A 28 10.35 -11.64 -4.54
C VAL A 28 9.30 -12.71 -4.34
N PHE A 29 9.67 -13.98 -4.46
CA PHE A 29 8.73 -15.09 -4.39
C PHE A 29 9.25 -16.21 -3.49
N TRP A 30 8.35 -16.90 -2.78
CA TRP A 30 8.73 -18.01 -1.92
C TRP A 30 7.60 -18.99 -1.66
N ALA A 31 7.98 -20.20 -1.26
CA ALA A 31 7.13 -21.24 -0.73
C ALA A 31 7.06 -21.18 0.81
N GLU A 32 5.87 -21.35 1.37
CA GLU A 32 5.59 -21.46 2.79
C GLU A 32 5.33 -22.93 3.16
N GLY A 33 5.76 -23.35 4.36
CA GLY A 33 5.59 -24.75 4.79
C GLY A 33 6.51 -25.74 4.04
N ASP A 34 5.97 -26.93 3.73
CA ASP A 34 6.73 -28.06 3.16
C ASP A 34 6.42 -28.31 1.67
N GLU A 35 5.33 -27.75 1.13
CA GLU A 35 5.00 -27.87 -0.29
C GLU A 35 5.96 -27.01 -1.12
N ASN A 36 6.58 -27.55 -2.16
CA ASN A 36 7.51 -26.79 -3.01
C ASN A 36 6.77 -25.98 -4.09
N ARG A 37 5.74 -25.25 -3.67
CA ARG A 37 4.85 -24.48 -4.53
C ARG A 37 4.90 -23.00 -4.18
N LEU A 38 4.49 -22.16 -5.11
CA LEU A 38 4.44 -20.72 -4.90
C LEU A 38 3.29 -20.35 -3.97
N ASP A 39 3.61 -19.99 -2.74
CA ASP A 39 2.63 -19.48 -1.77
C ASP A 39 2.56 -17.95 -1.82
N HIS A 40 3.71 -17.30 -2.01
CA HIS A 40 3.82 -15.84 -1.91
C HIS A 40 4.65 -15.24 -3.05
N ALA A 41 4.20 -14.09 -3.55
CA ALA A 41 4.98 -13.24 -4.44
C ALA A 41 4.69 -11.76 -4.17
N SER A 42 5.74 -10.97 -3.96
CA SER A 42 5.70 -9.52 -3.74
C SER A 42 6.34 -8.79 -4.91
N PHE A 43 5.61 -7.85 -5.50
CA PHE A 43 6.01 -7.12 -6.71
C PHE A 43 6.47 -5.70 -6.34
N PHE A 44 7.75 -5.44 -6.56
CA PHE A 44 8.44 -4.18 -6.34
C PHE A 44 8.77 -3.54 -7.70
N LEU A 45 7.75 -3.07 -8.39
CA LEU A 45 7.85 -2.52 -9.75
C LEU A 45 8.05 -1.00 -9.73
N GLN A 46 8.76 -0.49 -10.73
CA GLN A 46 8.98 0.93 -10.97
C GLN A 46 7.83 1.53 -11.78
N ASN A 47 7.57 2.83 -11.59
CA ASN A 47 6.59 3.62 -12.34
C ASN A 47 5.19 2.95 -12.37
N ASP A 48 4.46 3.06 -13.49
CA ASP A 48 3.15 2.46 -13.70
C ASP A 48 3.20 0.93 -13.97
N GLY A 49 4.32 0.27 -13.66
CA GLY A 49 4.58 -1.12 -13.99
C GLY A 49 3.51 -2.09 -13.48
N GLN A 50 2.84 -1.79 -12.36
CA GLN A 50 1.76 -2.63 -11.84
C GLN A 50 0.46 -2.53 -12.66
N THR A 51 0.08 -1.31 -13.08
CA THR A 51 -1.09 -1.07 -13.93
C THR A 51 -0.90 -1.77 -15.27
N GLN A 52 0.30 -1.66 -15.82
CA GLN A 52 0.71 -2.33 -17.04
C GLN A 52 0.74 -3.87 -16.90
N LEU A 53 1.27 -4.39 -15.78
CA LEU A 53 1.27 -5.82 -15.48
C LEU A 53 -0.16 -6.38 -15.38
N LYS A 54 -1.09 -5.62 -14.81
CA LYS A 54 -2.49 -6.03 -14.68
C LYS A 54 -3.22 -5.97 -16.02
N ALA A 55 -3.04 -4.91 -16.80
CA ALA A 55 -3.69 -4.74 -18.10
C ALA A 55 -3.23 -5.78 -19.13
N SER A 56 -1.98 -6.24 -19.04
CA SER A 56 -1.40 -7.22 -19.97
C SER A 56 -1.75 -8.68 -19.65
N GLY A 57 -2.35 -8.97 -18.50
CA GLY A 57 -2.55 -10.34 -18.01
C GLY A 57 -1.25 -11.07 -17.61
N LEU A 58 -0.10 -10.41 -17.75
CA LEU A 58 1.22 -10.99 -17.48
C LEU A 58 1.38 -11.42 -16.02
N ARG A 59 0.70 -10.76 -15.08
CA ARG A 59 0.75 -11.14 -13.65
C ARG A 59 0.42 -12.61 -13.45
N ASP A 60 -0.71 -13.07 -13.99
CA ASP A 60 -1.20 -14.42 -13.73
C ASP A 60 -0.33 -15.46 -14.44
N SER A 61 0.11 -15.16 -15.66
CA SER A 61 1.05 -16.01 -16.39
C SER A 61 2.41 -16.11 -15.69
N LEU A 62 2.91 -15.01 -15.12
CA LEU A 62 4.16 -15.00 -14.37
C LEU A 62 4.05 -15.79 -13.06
N MET A 63 2.94 -15.64 -12.33
CA MET A 63 2.68 -16.42 -11.12
C MET A 63 2.62 -17.92 -11.41
N ALA A 64 1.88 -18.32 -12.44
CA ALA A 64 1.77 -19.72 -12.84
C ALA A 64 3.12 -20.28 -13.32
N TRP A 65 3.90 -19.48 -14.04
CA TRP A 65 5.23 -19.88 -14.48
C TRP A 65 6.21 -20.05 -13.30
N LEU A 66 6.22 -19.12 -12.35
CA LEU A 66 7.04 -19.23 -11.13
C LEU A 66 6.68 -20.48 -10.32
N ASP A 67 5.39 -20.79 -10.15
CA ASP A 67 4.94 -22.02 -9.46
C ASP A 67 5.48 -23.28 -10.16
N ASN A 68 5.29 -23.39 -11.48
CA ASN A 68 5.79 -24.52 -12.25
C ASN A 68 7.32 -24.64 -12.20
N LEU A 69 8.03 -23.51 -12.24
CA LEU A 69 9.48 -23.49 -12.17
C LEU A 69 10.00 -23.99 -10.82
N MET A 70 9.35 -23.60 -9.71
CA MET A 70 9.67 -24.09 -8.37
C MET A 70 9.46 -25.60 -8.24
N ILE A 71 8.36 -26.11 -8.79
CA ILE A 71 8.06 -27.56 -8.83
C ILE A 71 9.14 -28.30 -9.61
N GLN A 72 9.43 -27.87 -10.85
CA GLN A 72 10.40 -28.54 -11.71
C GLN A 72 11.80 -28.58 -11.11
N ARG A 73 12.28 -27.47 -10.54
CA ARG A 73 13.61 -27.43 -9.89
C ARG A 73 13.68 -28.38 -8.71
N THR A 74 12.60 -28.48 -7.94
CA THR A 74 12.49 -29.42 -6.82
C THR A 74 12.54 -30.86 -7.30
N GLU A 75 11.74 -31.22 -8.31
CA GLU A 75 11.71 -32.57 -8.89
C GLU A 75 13.07 -33.00 -9.48
N GLN A 76 13.81 -32.04 -10.04
CA GLN A 76 15.16 -32.24 -10.54
C GLN A 76 16.24 -32.25 -9.44
N GLY A 77 15.87 -32.09 -8.17
CA GLY A 77 16.80 -32.08 -7.04
C GLY A 77 17.77 -30.89 -7.06
N GLN A 78 17.41 -29.78 -7.72
CA GLN A 78 18.28 -28.62 -7.79
C GLN A 78 18.38 -27.92 -6.42
N PRO A 79 19.58 -27.44 -6.03
CA PRO A 79 19.71 -26.64 -4.82
C PRO A 79 18.99 -25.30 -5.00
N LEU A 80 18.41 -24.79 -3.90
CA LEU A 80 17.68 -23.52 -3.86
C LEU A 80 16.55 -23.48 -4.89
N ALA A 81 15.38 -23.99 -4.51
CA ALA A 81 14.22 -24.12 -5.39
C ALA A 81 12.93 -23.49 -4.83
N ARG A 82 12.99 -22.95 -3.60
CA ARG A 82 11.80 -22.54 -2.84
C ARG A 82 11.64 -21.04 -2.72
N ASP A 83 12.73 -20.29 -2.81
CA ASP A 83 12.77 -18.86 -2.58
C ASP A 83 13.57 -18.22 -3.71
N GLY A 84 13.14 -17.05 -4.18
CA GLY A 84 13.82 -16.38 -5.27
C GLY A 84 13.47 -14.92 -5.46
N LEU A 85 14.33 -14.26 -6.21
CA LEU A 85 14.21 -12.88 -6.65
C LEU A 85 14.28 -12.86 -8.17
N LEU A 86 13.17 -12.49 -8.81
CA LEU A 86 13.10 -12.23 -10.23
C LEU A 86 13.29 -10.73 -10.48
N ARG A 87 14.30 -10.36 -11.28
CA ARG A 87 14.50 -8.98 -11.75
C ARG A 87 13.97 -8.82 -13.17
N LEU A 88 13.14 -7.80 -13.38
CA LEU A 88 12.51 -7.40 -14.64
C LEU A 88 13.09 -6.07 -15.13
N GLY A 89 13.35 -5.91 -16.43
CA GLY A 89 13.73 -4.64 -17.05
C GLY A 89 14.37 -4.78 -18.42
N ASP A 90 14.90 -3.68 -18.97
CA ASP A 90 15.42 -3.54 -20.35
C ASP A 90 16.66 -4.39 -20.69
N GLY A 91 17.09 -5.28 -19.80
CA GLY A 91 18.17 -6.25 -20.01
C GLY A 91 17.66 -7.69 -19.99
N ALA A 92 18.55 -8.66 -19.78
CA ALA A 92 18.13 -10.04 -19.55
C ALA A 92 17.47 -10.15 -18.16
N SER A 93 16.15 -10.38 -18.15
CA SER A 93 15.43 -10.76 -16.93
C SER A 93 16.11 -11.96 -16.29
N ARG A 94 16.30 -11.92 -14.97
CA ARG A 94 17.09 -12.95 -14.26
C ARG A 94 16.41 -13.37 -12.98
N ILE A 95 16.54 -14.64 -12.66
CA ILE A 95 16.15 -15.21 -11.36
C ILE A 95 17.38 -15.49 -10.53
N GLU A 96 17.41 -14.92 -9.33
CA GLU A 96 18.35 -15.26 -8.28
C GLU A 96 17.63 -16.15 -7.27
N TRP A 97 18.05 -17.41 -7.16
CA TRP A 97 17.51 -18.35 -6.17
C TRP A 97 18.15 -18.10 -4.81
N LEU A 98 17.32 -18.05 -3.78
CA LEU A 98 17.69 -17.66 -2.42
C LEU A 98 17.67 -18.88 -1.48
N PRO A 99 18.40 -18.84 -0.36
CA PRO A 99 18.25 -19.79 0.74
C PRO A 99 16.80 -19.88 1.24
N LYS A 100 16.40 -21.05 1.76
CA LYS A 100 15.07 -21.25 2.35
C LYS A 100 14.78 -20.18 3.40
N GLY A 101 13.66 -19.47 3.26
CA GLY A 101 13.22 -18.41 4.17
C GLY A 101 13.72 -17.01 3.79
N ALA A 102 14.81 -16.91 3.01
CA ALA A 102 15.38 -15.63 2.62
C ALA A 102 14.50 -14.86 1.63
N GLY A 103 13.51 -15.49 0.98
CA GLY A 103 12.51 -14.79 0.19
C GLY A 103 11.63 -13.87 1.05
N SER A 104 11.17 -14.36 2.21
CA SER A 104 10.41 -13.53 3.16
C SER A 104 11.26 -12.38 3.67
N ASP A 105 12.49 -12.66 4.12
CA ASP A 105 13.42 -11.63 4.62
C ASP A 105 13.72 -10.57 3.55
N ALA A 106 13.94 -11.00 2.30
CA ALA A 106 14.21 -10.11 1.18
C ALA A 106 13.00 -9.21 0.84
N ALA A 107 11.78 -9.73 0.99
CA ALA A 107 10.56 -8.93 0.84
C ALA A 107 10.42 -7.95 2.01
N ASP A 108 10.70 -8.37 3.24
CA ASP A 108 10.63 -7.54 4.44
C ASP A 108 11.64 -6.39 4.43
N VAL A 109 12.89 -6.64 4.04
CA VAL A 109 13.89 -5.55 3.87
C VAL A 109 13.41 -4.49 2.87
N ARG A 110 12.84 -4.91 1.73
CA ARG A 110 12.31 -3.97 0.74
C ARG A 110 11.11 -3.18 1.26
N ARG A 111 10.33 -3.79 2.16
CA ARG A 111 9.20 -3.15 2.83
C ARG A 111 9.69 -2.16 3.91
N ASP A 112 10.76 -2.49 4.64
CA ASP A 112 11.32 -1.68 5.73
C ASP A 112 11.94 -0.37 5.25
N ASP A 113 12.57 -0.35 4.08
CA ASP A 113 13.16 0.86 3.49
C ASP A 113 12.13 1.79 2.81
N THR A 114 10.87 1.38 2.69
CA THR A 114 9.87 2.16 1.96
C THR A 114 9.32 3.27 2.86
N ASP A 115 9.76 4.51 2.62
CA ASP A 115 9.09 5.70 3.14
C ASP A 115 7.70 5.84 2.50
N LEU A 116 6.66 5.63 3.30
CA LEU A 116 5.28 5.66 2.82
C LEU A 116 4.73 7.09 2.71
N LEU A 117 5.35 8.09 3.34
CA LEU A 117 4.75 9.43 3.44
C LEU A 117 4.49 10.08 2.07
N PRO A 118 5.43 10.08 1.09
CA PRO A 118 5.18 10.66 -0.22
C PRO A 118 4.04 9.97 -0.97
N TRP A 119 3.97 8.64 -0.88
CA TRP A 119 2.90 7.86 -1.52
C TRP A 119 1.54 8.13 -0.87
N LEU A 120 1.47 8.23 0.45
CA LEU A 120 0.23 8.54 1.18
C LEU A 120 -0.29 9.93 0.80
N GLN A 121 0.57 10.95 0.73
CA GLN A 121 0.20 12.30 0.28
C GLN A 121 -0.33 12.27 -1.16
N ALA A 122 0.42 11.67 -2.08
CA ALA A 122 0.01 11.56 -3.48
C ALA A 122 -1.33 10.84 -3.65
N THR A 123 -1.57 9.79 -2.85
CA THR A 123 -2.82 9.03 -2.86
C THR A 123 -4.00 9.87 -2.38
N LEU A 124 -3.84 10.60 -1.28
CA LEU A 124 -4.90 11.49 -0.76
C LEU A 124 -5.18 12.65 -1.73
N SER A 125 -4.15 13.25 -2.34
CA SER A 125 -4.32 14.26 -3.39
C SER A 125 -5.05 13.73 -4.63
N ARG A 126 -4.77 12.50 -5.04
CA ARG A 126 -5.49 11.85 -6.15
C ARG A 126 -6.97 11.63 -5.81
N LEU A 127 -7.28 11.16 -4.60
CA LEU A 127 -8.65 10.98 -4.13
C LEU A 127 -9.42 12.32 -4.06
N GLU A 128 -8.76 13.40 -3.63
CA GLU A 128 -9.31 14.75 -3.69
C GLU A 128 -9.68 15.15 -5.12
N GLN A 129 -8.77 14.98 -6.09
CA GLN A 129 -9.00 15.33 -7.48
C GLN A 129 -10.18 14.55 -8.06
N GLN A 130 -10.26 13.24 -7.77
CA GLN A 130 -11.39 12.40 -8.15
C GLN A 130 -12.70 12.89 -7.55
N ALA A 131 -12.72 13.21 -6.24
CA ALA A 131 -13.90 13.73 -5.57
C ALA A 131 -14.35 15.08 -6.13
N ILE A 132 -13.42 15.99 -6.48
CA ILE A 132 -13.74 17.27 -7.14
C ILE A 132 -14.36 17.03 -8.52
N ALA A 133 -13.78 16.12 -9.32
CA ALA A 133 -14.31 15.78 -10.64
C ALA A 133 -15.73 15.21 -10.55
N GLU A 134 -15.98 14.28 -9.63
CA GLU A 134 -17.33 13.74 -9.40
C GLU A 134 -18.31 14.82 -8.92
N LYS A 135 -17.88 15.74 -8.06
CA LYS A 135 -18.71 16.87 -7.62
C LYS A 135 -19.11 17.77 -8.79
N LYS A 136 -18.20 18.02 -9.74
CA LYS A 136 -18.49 18.77 -10.96
C LYS A 136 -19.50 18.06 -11.83
N GLN A 137 -19.31 16.76 -12.06
CA GLN A 137 -20.27 15.93 -12.80
C GLN A 137 -21.66 15.91 -12.13
N LYS A 138 -21.71 15.75 -10.80
CA LYS A 138 -22.96 15.81 -10.01
C LYS A 138 -23.64 17.19 -10.14
N ALA A 139 -22.88 18.29 -10.15
CA ALA A 139 -23.42 19.63 -10.35
C ALA A 139 -23.94 19.83 -11.77
N LEU A 140 -23.20 19.42 -12.79
CA LEU A 140 -23.65 19.46 -14.19
C LEU A 140 -24.95 18.67 -14.38
N ALA A 141 -25.04 17.45 -13.86
CA ALA A 141 -26.23 16.61 -13.96
C ALA A 141 -27.45 17.20 -13.25
N LYS A 142 -27.25 17.89 -12.11
CA LYS A 142 -28.33 18.43 -11.28
C LYS A 142 -28.77 19.84 -11.67
N HIS A 143 -27.84 20.66 -12.15
CA HIS A 143 -28.05 22.09 -12.34
C HIS A 143 -27.80 22.56 -13.78
N GLY A 144 -27.34 21.67 -14.68
CA GLY A 144 -26.99 22.00 -16.06
C GLY A 144 -25.68 22.81 -16.20
N ASP A 145 -24.97 23.04 -15.10
CA ASP A 145 -23.74 23.82 -15.03
C ASP A 145 -22.86 23.36 -13.85
N GLU A 146 -21.55 23.34 -14.05
CA GLU A 146 -20.55 23.00 -13.05
C GLU A 146 -20.34 24.11 -12.00
N ALA A 147 -20.76 25.35 -12.23
CA ALA A 147 -20.50 26.48 -11.30
C ALA A 147 -20.93 26.20 -9.84
N HIS A 148 -21.90 25.29 -9.65
CA HIS A 148 -22.43 24.89 -8.36
C HIS A 148 -21.68 23.73 -7.67
N TRP A 149 -20.57 23.23 -8.25
CA TRP A 149 -19.85 22.05 -7.74
C TRP A 149 -19.37 22.21 -6.29
N LYS A 150 -19.03 23.42 -5.86
CA LYS A 150 -18.63 23.70 -4.47
C LYS A 150 -19.75 23.44 -3.44
N ARG A 151 -21.02 23.48 -3.87
CA ARG A 151 -22.18 23.13 -3.03
C ARG A 151 -22.38 21.61 -2.91
N MET A 152 -21.74 20.81 -3.77
CA MET A 152 -21.79 19.36 -3.65
C MET A 152 -20.91 18.89 -2.49
N ILE A 153 -21.36 17.86 -1.78
CA ILE A 153 -20.70 17.36 -0.58
C ILE A 153 -20.04 16.02 -0.90
N TRP A 154 -18.74 15.91 -0.62
CA TRP A 154 -18.06 14.61 -0.55
C TRP A 154 -18.35 14.02 0.82
N ARG A 155 -19.20 12.99 0.88
CA ARG A 155 -19.79 12.54 2.15
C ARG A 155 -18.76 11.76 2.96
N SER A 156 -18.82 11.88 4.29
CA SER A 156 -17.90 11.21 5.20
C SER A 156 -17.81 9.68 4.99
N PRO A 157 -18.92 8.92 4.82
CA PRO A 157 -18.83 7.48 4.56
C PRO A 157 -18.14 7.13 3.24
N GLU A 158 -18.40 7.91 2.18
CA GLU A 158 -17.80 7.73 0.85
C GLU A 158 -16.30 8.01 0.90
N LYS A 159 -15.90 9.12 1.52
CA LYS A 159 -14.49 9.47 1.74
C LYS A 159 -13.76 8.39 2.55
N ASN A 160 -14.33 7.98 3.69
CA ASN A 160 -13.75 6.95 4.54
C ASN A 160 -13.53 5.65 3.74
N HIS A 161 -14.55 5.22 2.99
CA HIS A 161 -14.47 4.03 2.15
C HIS A 161 -13.37 4.13 1.09
N LEU A 162 -13.31 5.23 0.34
CA LEU A 162 -12.32 5.41 -0.74
C LEU A 162 -10.89 5.42 -0.21
N ILE A 163 -10.64 6.05 0.94
CA ILE A 163 -9.33 6.02 1.60
C ILE A 163 -8.96 4.59 1.98
N LYS A 164 -9.86 3.87 2.67
CA LYS A 164 -9.61 2.47 3.09
C LYS A 164 -9.35 1.56 1.91
N VAL A 165 -10.07 1.72 0.79
CA VAL A 165 -9.84 0.94 -0.44
C VAL A 165 -8.45 1.21 -1.00
N ALA A 166 -8.06 2.48 -1.18
CA ALA A 166 -6.75 2.82 -1.73
C ALA A 166 -5.61 2.28 -0.86
N LEU A 167 -5.74 2.36 0.46
CA LEU A 167 -4.77 1.80 1.40
C LEU A 167 -4.73 0.27 1.37
N ALA A 168 -5.88 -0.40 1.30
CA ALA A 168 -5.93 -1.86 1.25
C ALA A 168 -5.32 -2.40 -0.04
N GLU A 169 -5.62 -1.78 -1.18
CA GLU A 169 -5.06 -2.17 -2.49
C GLU A 169 -3.55 -2.05 -2.51
N GLU A 170 -3.00 -0.93 -1.99
CA GLU A 170 -1.55 -0.74 -1.96
C GLU A 170 -0.86 -1.67 -0.96
N GLY A 171 -1.42 -1.82 0.25
CA GLY A 171 -0.84 -2.73 1.22
C GLY A 171 -0.80 -4.16 0.71
N GLN A 172 -1.85 -4.61 0.01
CA GLN A 172 -1.86 -5.90 -0.69
C GLN A 172 -0.83 -5.95 -1.82
N ARG A 173 -0.67 -4.86 -2.59
CA ARG A 173 0.33 -4.76 -3.66
C ARG A 173 1.75 -4.95 -3.11
N LEU A 174 2.02 -4.37 -1.94
CA LEU A 174 3.30 -4.48 -1.21
C LEU A 174 3.46 -5.81 -0.45
N GLY A 175 2.44 -6.68 -0.47
CA GLY A 175 2.45 -7.99 0.17
C GLY A 175 2.21 -7.97 1.68
N PHE A 176 1.68 -6.87 2.21
CA PHE A 176 1.27 -6.80 3.61
C PHE A 176 -0.07 -7.47 3.85
N GLN A 177 -0.24 -8.00 5.06
CA GLN A 177 -1.56 -8.37 5.52
C GLN A 177 -2.33 -7.09 5.92
N VAL A 178 -3.31 -6.72 5.10
CA VAL A 178 -4.14 -5.53 5.32
C VAL A 178 -5.42 -5.85 6.09
N LEU A 179 -5.85 -4.91 6.94
CA LEU A 179 -7.20 -4.88 7.53
C LEU A 179 -7.73 -3.45 7.45
N PRO A 180 -8.98 -3.22 7.01
CA PRO A 180 -9.90 -4.21 6.44
C PRO A 180 -9.37 -4.83 5.14
N ASN A 181 -9.78 -6.06 4.85
CA ASN A 181 -9.39 -6.77 3.63
C ASN A 181 -10.61 -6.96 2.71
N PRO A 182 -10.63 -6.34 1.52
CA PRO A 182 -11.78 -6.39 0.60
C PRO A 182 -11.97 -7.77 -0.06
N VAL A 183 -10.90 -8.54 -0.20
CA VAL A 183 -10.90 -9.88 -0.83
C VAL A 183 -11.42 -10.91 0.14
N THR A 184 -10.83 -10.99 1.33
CA THR A 184 -11.21 -11.99 2.35
C THR A 184 -12.40 -11.56 3.20
N LYS A 185 -12.97 -10.38 2.94
CA LYS A 185 -14.06 -9.75 3.72
C LYS A 185 -13.75 -9.62 5.22
N ARG A 186 -12.47 -9.53 5.59
CA ARG A 186 -12.10 -9.28 6.98
C ARG A 186 -12.35 -7.81 7.28
N GLY A 187 -13.08 -7.56 8.36
CA GLY A 187 -13.41 -6.22 8.81
C GLY A 187 -12.21 -5.46 9.36
N GLU A 188 -12.51 -4.25 9.82
CA GLU A 188 -11.60 -3.41 10.59
C GLU A 188 -11.17 -4.13 11.87
N TRP A 189 -10.05 -3.67 12.44
CA TRP A 189 -9.56 -4.20 13.71
C TRP A 189 -9.40 -3.04 14.70
N LEU A 190 -8.30 -2.99 15.44
CA LEU A 190 -8.04 -1.93 16.43
C LEU A 190 -8.01 -0.52 15.81
N TYR A 191 -7.59 -0.43 14.56
CA TYR A 191 -7.49 0.80 13.78
C TYR A 191 -8.43 0.79 12.58
N ASP A 192 -8.75 1.97 12.05
CA ASP A 192 -9.55 2.13 10.84
C ASP A 192 -8.96 1.43 9.62
N ALA A 193 -7.63 1.45 9.50
CA ALA A 193 -6.87 0.57 8.62
C ALA A 193 -5.49 0.25 9.23
N VAL A 194 -4.97 -0.94 8.93
CA VAL A 194 -3.65 -1.38 9.38
C VAL A 194 -3.02 -2.34 8.37
N TRP A 195 -1.72 -2.17 8.17
CA TRP A 195 -0.87 -3.09 7.42
C TRP A 195 0.01 -3.83 8.41
N ARG A 196 0.12 -5.16 8.25
CA ARG A 196 0.93 -6.01 9.13
C ARG A 196 1.92 -6.83 8.33
N ARG A 197 3.14 -6.92 8.85
CA ARG A 197 4.09 -7.98 8.50
C ARG A 197 3.75 -9.20 9.35
N VAL A 198 3.64 -10.35 8.71
CA VAL A 198 3.37 -11.62 9.40
C VAL A 198 4.41 -12.65 8.99
N ASP A 199 4.88 -13.44 9.95
CA ASP A 199 5.80 -14.55 9.68
C ASP A 199 5.04 -15.77 9.11
N ALA A 200 5.79 -16.84 8.83
CA ALA A 200 5.23 -18.06 8.25
C ALA A 200 4.17 -18.77 9.13
N ASN A 201 4.15 -18.45 10.42
CA ASN A 201 3.18 -18.97 11.39
C ASN A 201 2.00 -18.01 11.59
N ARG A 202 1.94 -16.92 10.82
CA ARG A 202 0.99 -15.81 10.91
C ARG A 202 1.10 -15.00 12.21
N ASN A 203 2.24 -15.05 12.89
CA ASN A 203 2.53 -14.14 13.99
C ASN A 203 2.76 -12.74 13.42
N VAL A 204 2.22 -11.71 14.08
CA VAL A 204 2.49 -10.31 13.68
C VAL A 204 3.90 -9.95 14.13
N ILE A 205 4.77 -9.65 13.17
CA ILE A 205 6.18 -9.29 13.41
C ILE A 205 6.48 -7.81 13.16
N GLY A 206 5.51 -7.05 12.66
CA GLY A 206 5.65 -5.61 12.46
C GLY A 206 4.37 -4.95 11.95
N ILE A 207 4.28 -3.62 12.11
CA ILE A 207 3.17 -2.80 11.64
C ILE A 207 3.72 -1.66 10.77
N PRO A 208 3.86 -1.86 9.46
CA PRO A 208 4.33 -0.81 8.55
C PRO A 208 3.48 0.46 8.58
N LEU A 209 2.15 0.31 8.72
CA LEU A 209 1.21 1.41 8.68
C LEU A 209 0.03 1.18 9.64
N ALA A 210 -0.24 2.15 10.50
CA ALA A 210 -1.48 2.26 11.28
C ALA A 210 -2.22 3.54 10.90
N VAL A 211 -3.55 3.48 10.77
CA VAL A 211 -4.37 4.57 10.25
C VAL A 211 -5.63 4.80 11.07
N GLU A 212 -5.93 6.06 11.38
CA GLU A 212 -7.22 6.52 11.90
C GLU A 212 -7.81 7.58 10.96
N ILE A 213 -9.13 7.53 10.75
CA ILE A 213 -9.87 8.35 9.79
C ILE A 213 -11.09 8.97 10.51
N GLU A 214 -10.89 10.12 11.15
CA GLU A 214 -11.97 10.85 11.82
C GLU A 214 -12.53 11.96 10.91
N VAL A 215 -13.36 11.56 9.95
CA VAL A 215 -13.97 12.45 8.95
C VAL A 215 -15.47 12.71 9.20
N SER A 216 -16.02 12.13 10.28
CA SER A 216 -17.40 12.29 10.72
C SER A 216 -17.57 13.39 11.77
N ASP A 217 -16.64 13.49 12.71
CA ASP A 217 -16.57 14.48 13.77
C ASP A 217 -15.49 15.51 13.42
N SER A 218 -15.88 16.78 13.49
CA SER A 218 -14.96 17.91 13.24
C SER A 218 -14.47 18.56 14.54
N ARG A 219 -14.91 18.04 15.70
CA ARG A 219 -14.48 18.54 17.01
C ARG A 219 -13.12 17.97 17.33
N LEU A 220 -12.21 18.85 17.77
CA LEU A 220 -10.86 18.50 18.19
C LEU A 220 -10.83 17.35 19.22
N GLY A 221 -11.82 17.29 20.12
CA GLY A 221 -11.91 16.22 21.12
C GLY A 221 -12.10 14.82 20.53
N GLY A 222 -12.93 14.68 19.49
CA GLY A 222 -13.13 13.42 18.77
C GLY A 222 -11.88 13.03 17.99
N ILE A 223 -11.39 13.96 17.15
CA ILE A 223 -10.17 13.79 16.36
C ILE A 223 -8.99 13.35 17.25
N ARG A 224 -8.80 14.00 18.40
CA ARG A 224 -7.73 13.66 19.34
C ARG A 224 -7.93 12.30 20.01
N TYR A 225 -9.17 11.91 20.30
CA TYR A 225 -9.48 10.62 20.89
C TYR A 225 -9.01 9.48 19.98
N ASP A 226 -9.33 9.56 18.69
CA ASP A 226 -8.88 8.56 17.71
C ASP A 226 -7.38 8.65 17.46
N PHE A 227 -6.83 9.87 17.36
CA PHE A 227 -5.39 10.07 17.23
C PHE A 227 -4.57 9.43 18.37
N ASN A 228 -5.08 9.44 19.61
CA ASN A 228 -4.40 8.82 20.74
C ASN A 228 -4.23 7.29 20.59
N LYS A 229 -5.05 6.63 19.75
CA LYS A 229 -4.81 5.22 19.39
C LYS A 229 -3.51 5.07 18.59
N LEU A 230 -3.25 6.00 17.66
CA LEU A 230 -2.02 6.01 16.86
C LEU A 230 -0.76 6.30 17.70
N LEU A 231 -0.87 7.14 18.73
CA LEU A 231 0.25 7.35 19.67
C LEU A 231 0.73 6.01 20.26
N GLN A 232 -0.22 5.17 20.67
CA GLN A 232 0.04 3.85 21.26
C GLN A 232 0.44 2.77 20.24
N ALA A 233 0.28 3.03 18.94
CA ALA A 233 0.62 2.07 17.90
C ALA A 233 2.15 1.92 17.78
N GLN A 234 2.65 0.70 17.89
CA GLN A 234 4.03 0.38 17.53
C GLN A 234 4.12 0.14 16.01
N ALA A 235 4.00 1.23 15.25
CA ALA A 235 3.98 1.23 13.78
C ALA A 235 5.03 2.17 13.20
N ASP A 236 5.62 1.77 12.06
CA ASP A 236 6.68 2.54 11.39
C ASP A 236 6.14 3.86 10.85
N HIS A 237 4.96 3.81 10.23
CA HIS A 237 4.22 4.97 9.73
C HIS A 237 2.83 5.04 10.36
N LYS A 238 2.38 6.26 10.64
CA LYS A 238 1.10 6.56 11.28
C LYS A 238 0.37 7.63 10.50
N LEU A 239 -0.83 7.31 9.99
CA LEU A 239 -1.64 8.26 9.25
C LEU A 239 -2.87 8.66 10.06
N MET A 240 -3.01 9.97 10.31
CA MET A 240 -4.25 10.54 10.80
C MET A 240 -4.93 11.31 9.68
N VAL A 241 -6.14 10.89 9.29
CA VAL A 241 -6.99 11.68 8.39
C VAL A 241 -8.15 12.28 9.18
N PHE A 242 -8.39 13.58 9.01
CA PHE A 242 -9.53 14.23 9.66
C PHE A 242 -10.23 15.23 8.75
N GLN A 243 -11.40 15.72 9.17
CA GLN A 243 -12.15 16.75 8.46
C GLN A 243 -12.47 17.94 9.35
N VAL A 244 -12.20 19.15 8.85
CA VAL A 244 -12.60 20.42 9.49
C VAL A 244 -13.11 21.42 8.47
N LYS A 245 -13.58 22.59 8.93
CA LYS A 245 -14.24 23.57 8.08
C LYS A 245 -13.25 24.44 7.33
N THR A 246 -12.30 25.04 8.05
CA THR A 246 -11.42 26.09 7.53
C THR A 246 -9.95 25.67 7.59
N PRO A 247 -9.06 26.35 6.83
CA PRO A 247 -7.63 26.11 6.91
C PRO A 247 -7.06 26.43 8.30
N THR A 248 -7.60 27.45 8.97
CA THR A 248 -7.21 27.78 10.34
C THR A 248 -7.52 26.63 11.30
N ASP A 249 -8.67 25.97 11.16
CA ASP A 249 -9.02 24.80 11.97
C ASP A 249 -8.06 23.63 11.71
N VAL A 250 -7.59 23.47 10.46
CA VAL A 250 -6.58 22.44 10.11
C VAL A 250 -5.29 22.69 10.88
N GLU A 251 -4.78 23.92 10.82
CA GLU A 251 -3.54 24.30 11.50
C GLU A 251 -3.65 24.15 13.02
N GLU A 252 -4.80 24.49 13.60
CA GLU A 252 -5.06 24.27 15.02
C GLU A 252 -5.01 22.78 15.37
N VAL A 253 -5.68 21.92 14.59
CA VAL A 253 -5.62 20.47 14.80
C VAL A 253 -4.18 19.96 14.67
N PHE A 254 -3.47 20.32 13.60
CA PHE A 254 -2.07 19.92 13.41
C PHE A 254 -1.19 20.30 14.61
N SER A 255 -1.25 21.56 15.05
CA SER A 255 -0.49 22.05 16.22
C SER A 255 -0.78 21.21 17.47
N ARG A 256 -2.04 20.88 17.71
CA ARG A 256 -2.48 20.10 18.87
C ARG A 256 -2.06 18.64 18.81
N LEU A 257 -2.13 18.02 17.63
CA LEU A 257 -1.69 16.64 17.43
C LEU A 257 -0.16 16.53 17.53
N MET A 258 0.60 17.45 16.92
CA MET A 258 2.08 17.49 17.07
C MET A 258 2.51 17.67 18.52
N THR A 259 1.85 18.55 19.27
CA THR A 259 2.10 18.69 20.72
C THR A 259 1.85 17.36 21.47
N SER A 260 0.86 16.58 21.02
CA SER A 260 0.55 15.27 21.61
C SER A 260 1.60 14.21 21.22
N ILE A 261 2.18 14.30 20.02
CA ILE A 261 3.31 13.47 19.59
C ILE A 261 4.53 13.76 20.48
N ASP A 262 4.88 15.03 20.68
CA ASP A 262 6.03 15.44 21.50
C ASP A 262 5.91 15.03 22.97
N ALA A 263 4.69 15.06 23.50
CA ALA A 263 4.43 14.69 24.87
C ALA A 263 4.43 13.16 25.10
N PHE A 264 4.31 12.36 24.05
CA PHE A 264 4.20 10.91 24.16
C PHE A 264 5.59 10.26 24.21
N PRO A 265 5.87 9.37 25.19
CA PRO A 265 7.17 8.70 25.28
C PRO A 265 7.26 7.56 24.25
N HIS A 266 7.73 7.88 23.04
CA HIS A 266 7.88 6.90 21.96
C HIS A 266 8.93 5.85 22.34
N SER A 267 8.57 4.57 22.21
CA SER A 267 9.48 3.44 22.44
C SER A 267 10.21 2.98 21.16
N HIS A 268 9.87 3.57 20.02
CA HIS A 268 10.46 3.26 18.72
C HIS A 268 10.33 4.46 17.78
N PRO A 269 11.32 4.73 16.91
CA PRO A 269 11.18 5.72 15.85
C PRO A 269 9.99 5.40 14.96
N CYS A 270 9.20 6.42 14.64
CA CYS A 270 8.06 6.34 13.75
C CYS A 270 7.82 7.68 13.06
N ARG A 271 7.08 7.66 11.95
CA ARG A 271 6.76 8.85 11.18
C ARG A 271 5.26 9.04 11.07
N TYR A 272 4.81 10.27 11.24
CA TYR A 272 3.42 10.65 11.14
C TYR A 272 3.16 11.39 9.83
N LEU A 273 2.04 11.07 9.18
CA LEU A 273 1.36 11.94 8.23
C LEU A 273 0.04 12.39 8.86
N LEU A 274 -0.11 13.69 9.05
CA LEU A 274 -1.38 14.31 9.41
C LEU A 274 -2.01 14.89 8.13
N ALA A 275 -3.25 14.50 7.85
CA ALA A 275 -3.98 14.92 6.66
C ALA A 275 -5.35 15.51 7.03
N GLY A 276 -5.49 16.83 6.87
CA GLY A 276 -6.73 17.55 7.17
C GLY A 276 -7.51 17.91 5.93
N TRP A 277 -8.72 17.36 5.75
CA TRP A 277 -9.65 17.79 4.71
C TRP A 277 -10.35 19.10 5.11
N CYS A 278 -10.04 20.18 4.40
CA CYS A 278 -10.67 21.48 4.57
C CYS A 278 -11.91 21.59 3.67
N THR A 279 -13.11 21.54 4.28
CA THR A 279 -14.36 21.52 3.50
C THR A 279 -14.64 22.82 2.74
N THR A 280 -14.16 23.98 3.20
CA THR A 280 -14.34 25.27 2.51
C THR A 280 -13.42 25.45 1.30
N GLN A 281 -12.22 24.87 1.33
CA GLN A 281 -11.30 24.88 0.19
C GLN A 281 -11.49 23.70 -0.75
N HIS A 282 -12.10 22.62 -0.26
CA HIS A 282 -12.13 21.32 -0.94
C HIS A 282 -10.73 20.78 -1.25
N ALA A 283 -9.84 20.88 -0.25
CA ALA A 283 -8.47 20.42 -0.37
C ALA A 283 -8.00 19.72 0.91
N PHE A 284 -7.12 18.74 0.76
CA PHE A 284 -6.29 18.21 1.82
C PHE A 284 -5.11 19.13 2.08
N HIS A 285 -4.82 19.28 3.37
CA HIS A 285 -3.59 19.85 3.89
C HIS A 285 -2.79 18.74 4.53
N PHE A 286 -1.47 18.84 4.47
CA PHE A 286 -0.57 17.79 4.95
C PHE A 286 0.48 18.36 5.90
N ASN A 287 0.80 17.60 6.93
CA ASN A 287 1.95 17.85 7.79
C ASN A 287 2.63 16.50 8.13
N THR A 288 3.95 16.46 8.03
CA THR A 288 4.75 15.27 8.35
C THR A 288 5.56 15.51 9.60
N TYR A 289 5.64 14.50 10.47
CA TYR A 289 6.34 14.61 11.75
C TYR A 289 7.10 13.33 12.08
N ASP A 290 8.40 13.44 12.31
CA ASP A 290 9.23 12.32 12.75
C ASP A 290 9.28 12.30 14.28
N ALA A 291 9.05 11.14 14.89
CA ALA A 291 9.07 10.96 16.33
C ALA A 291 9.94 9.75 16.68
N GLY A 292 10.94 9.91 17.54
CA GLY A 292 11.88 8.85 17.89
C GLY A 292 13.01 9.34 18.78
#